data_AF-A0A2F0AHD1-F1
#
_entry.id   AF-A0A2F0AHD1-F1
#
_cell.length_a   1.000
_cell.length_b   1.000
_cell.length_c   1.000
_cell.angle_alpha   90.00
_cell.angle_beta   90.00
_cell.angle_gamma   90.00
#
_symmetry.space_group_name_H-M   'P 1'
#
loop_
_entity.id
_entity.type
_entity.pdbx_description
1 polymer ?
#
loop_
_entity_poly.entity_id
_entity_poly.type
_entity_poly.pdbx_seq_one_letter_code
_entity_poly.pdbx_strand_id
1 'polypeptide(L)' 'MLPDITVKLILAAFLFLFLIYPVYKFIFLISARKNTLEEFNLKKKNIKRKSIIYAVIITMFFSIIYSLKVF' A
#
# COMPACT_ATOMS: atom_id res chain seq x y z
N MET A 1 1.88 -27.31 14.35
CA MET A 1 0.83 -26.37 13.87
C MET A 1 1.09 -24.92 14.29
N LEU A 2 1.33 -24.61 15.57
CA LEU A 2 1.70 -23.26 16.02
C LEU A 2 2.87 -22.56 15.27
N PRO A 3 4.03 -23.21 14.99
CA PRO A 3 5.14 -22.53 14.32
C PRO A 3 4.81 -22.11 12.88
N ASP A 4 3.91 -22.82 12.23
CA ASP A 4 3.51 -22.56 10.84
C ASP A 4 2.67 -21.29 10.74
N ILE A 5 1.76 -21.08 11.69
CA ILE A 5 0.92 -19.88 11.77
C ILE A 5 1.77 -18.65 12.05
N THR A 6 2.75 -18.75 12.96
CA THR A 6 3.66 -17.64 13.29
C THR A 6 4.50 -17.24 12.08
N VAL A 7 5.05 -18.20 11.32
CA VAL A 7 5.82 -17.93 10.10
C VAL A 7 4.95 -17.25 9.03
N LYS A 8 3.70 -17.70 8.85
CA LYS A 8 2.75 -17.11 7.91
C LYS A 8 2.42 -15.65 8.25
N LEU A 9 2.21 -15.34 9.53
CA LEU A 9 1.98 -13.96 10.00
C LEU A 9 3.20 -13.06 9.78
N ILE A 10 4.41 -13.58 10.04
CA ILE A 10 5.67 -12.86 9.78
C ILE A 10 5.81 -12.55 8.28
N LEU A 11 5.56 -13.53 7.40
CA LEU A 11 5.59 -13.34 5.95
C LEU A 11 4.54 -12.32 5.48
N ALA A 12 3.33 -12.33 6.04
CA ALA A 12 2.31 -11.34 5.72
C ALA A 12 2.71 -9.91 6.15
N ALA A 13 3.42 -9.78 7.29
CA ALA A 13 3.95 -8.51 7.76
C ALA A 13 5.09 -7.99 6.86
N PHE A 14 6.01 -8.86 6.44
CA PHE A 14 7.03 -8.51 5.45
C PHE A 14 6.41 -8.10 4.12
N LEU A 15 5.44 -8.85 3.62
CA LEU A 15 4.71 -8.53 2.41
C LEU A 15 4.06 -7.14 2.50
N PHE A 16 3.45 -6.83 3.64
CA PHE A 16 2.86 -5.51 3.89
C PHE A 16 3.90 -4.39 3.80
N LEU A 17 5.03 -4.53 4.50
CA LEU A 17 6.10 -3.53 4.51
C LEU A 17 6.71 -3.32 3.12
N PHE A 18 6.92 -4.41 2.36
CA PHE A 18 7.51 -4.32 1.02
C PHE A 18 6.54 -3.74 -0.02
N LEU A 19 5.24 -3.99 0.10
CA LEU A 19 4.25 -3.54 -0.87
C LEU A 19 3.78 -2.10 -0.64
N ILE A 20 3.89 -1.57 0.58
CA ILE A 20 3.34 -0.24 0.89
C ILE A 20 3.96 0.87 0.02
N TYR A 21 5.28 0.81 -0.19
CA TYR A 21 6.02 1.78 -0.98
C TYR A 21 5.71 1.74 -2.48
N PRO A 22 5.77 0.58 -3.18
CA PRO A 22 5.42 0.51 -4.58
C PRO A 22 3.95 0.86 -4.82
N VAL A 23 3.03 0.44 -3.95
CA VAL A 23 1.60 0.79 -4.05
C VAL A 23 1.41 2.31 -3.87
N TYR A 24 2.07 2.92 -2.89
CA TYR A 24 2.07 4.38 -2.73
C TYR A 24 2.57 5.09 -3.99
N LYS A 25 3.72 4.66 -4.53
CA LYS A 25 4.33 5.27 -5.72
C LYS A 25 3.41 5.17 -6.92
N PHE A 26 2.73 4.03 -7.09
CA PHE A 26 1.77 3.81 -8.17
C PHE A 26 0.56 4.75 -8.07
N ILE A 27 -0.09 4.83 -6.91
CA ILE A 27 -1.24 5.72 -6.69
C ILE A 27 -0.84 7.18 -6.86
N PHE A 28 0.34 7.55 -6.38
CA PHE A 28 0.89 8.89 -6.52
C PHE A 28 1.11 9.25 -7.99
N LEU A 29 1.68 8.34 -8.79
CA LEU A 29 1.92 8.56 -10.22
C LEU A 29 0.61 8.74 -11.00
N ILE A 30 -0.40 7.91 -10.71
CA ILE A 30 -1.73 8.03 -11.33
C ILE A 30 -2.36 9.37 -10.96
N SER A 31 -2.26 9.76 -9.70
CA SER A 31 -2.81 11.04 -9.22
C SER A 31 -2.08 12.24 -9.85
N ALA A 32 -0.77 12.13 -10.05
CA ALA A 32 0.03 13.15 -10.71
C ALA A 32 -0.38 13.35 -12.18
N ARG A 33 -0.66 12.26 -12.91
CA ARG A 33 -1.11 12.33 -14.32
C ARG A 33 -2.46 13.03 -14.52
N LYS A 34 -3.31 13.10 -13.49
CA LYS A 34 -4.65 13.71 -13.58
C LYS A 34 -4.66 15.23 -13.39
N ASN A 35 -3.54 15.83 -12.98
CA ASN A 35 -3.47 17.27 -12.69
C ASN A 35 -2.46 17.94 -13.62
N THR A 36 -2.70 19.20 -13.97
CA THR A 36 -1.68 20.04 -14.63
C THR A 36 -0.53 20.33 -13.66
N LEU A 37 0.62 20.79 -14.17
CA LEU A 37 1.82 21.04 -13.35
C LEU A 37 1.57 22.02 -12.20
N GLU A 38 0.80 23.08 -12.46
CA GLU A 38 0.44 24.11 -11.49
C GLU A 38 -0.50 23.57 -10.40
N GLU A 39 -1.56 22.86 -10.80
CA GLU A 39 -2.50 22.25 -9.85
C GLU A 39 -1.84 21.17 -9.01
N PHE A 40 -0.93 20.40 -9.62
CA PHE A 40 -0.19 19.37 -8.91
C PHE A 40 0.70 19.98 -7.83
N ASN A 41 1.38 21.09 -8.10
CA ASN A 41 2.22 21.76 -7.12
C ASN A 41 1.41 22.28 -5.92
N LEU A 42 0.23 22.84 -6.16
CA LEU A 42 -0.68 23.29 -5.10
C LEU A 42 -1.25 22.13 -4.26
N LYS A 43 -1.59 21.00 -4.91
CA LYS A 43 -2.25 19.85 -4.26
C LYS A 43 -1.26 18.76 -3.81
N LYS A 44 0.04 18.89 -4.10
CA LYS A 44 1.08 17.85 -3.90
C LYS A 44 1.06 17.23 -2.51
N LYS A 45 0.97 18.05 -1.46
CA LYS A 45 0.96 17.60 -0.07
C LYS A 45 -0.29 16.75 0.23
N ASN A 46 -1.45 17.19 -0.24
CA ASN A 46 -2.70 16.45 -0.10
C ASN A 46 -2.72 15.16 -0.93
N ILE A 47 -2.21 15.20 -2.15
CA ILE A 47 -2.09 14.01 -3.02
C ILE A 47 -1.18 12.98 -2.35
N LYS A 48 0.02 13.36 -1.89
CA LYS A 48 0.91 12.45 -1.14
C LYS A 48 0.22 11.81 0.05
N ARG A 49 -0.45 12.62 0.89
CA ARG A 49 -1.14 12.11 2.09
C ARG A 49 -2.24 11.11 1.72
N LYS A 50 -3.08 11.44 0.73
CA LYS A 50 -4.12 10.53 0.22
C LYS A 50 -3.52 9.25 -0.37
N SER A 51 -2.46 9.35 -1.17
CA SER A 51 -1.79 8.19 -1.76
C SER A 51 -1.22 7.24 -0.71
N ILE A 52 -0.65 7.76 0.39
CA ILE A 52 -0.16 6.92 1.51
C ILE A 52 -1.33 6.20 2.17
N ILE A 53 -2.43 6.91 2.45
CA ILE A 53 -3.62 6.31 3.07
C ILE A 53 -4.18 5.18 2.19
N TYR A 54 -4.36 5.44 0.89
CA TYR A 54 -4.83 4.41 -0.02
C TYR A 54 -3.85 3.24 -0.15
N ALA A 55 -2.55 3.51 -0.13
CA ALA A 55 -1.56 2.45 -0.14
C ALA A 55 -1.65 1.57 1.11
N VAL A 56 -1.73 2.15 2.30
CA VAL A 56 -1.93 1.40 3.54
C VAL A 56 -3.17 0.51 3.45
N ILE A 57 -4.32 1.07 3.03
CA ILE A 57 -5.59 0.34 2.93
C ILE A 57 -5.49 -0.82 1.93
N ILE A 58 -5.01 -0.57 0.72
CA ILE A 58 -4.88 -1.59 -0.33
C ILE A 58 -3.92 -2.69 0.11
N THR A 59 -2.76 -2.30 0.66
CA THR A 59 -1.75 -3.25 1.08
C THR A 59 -2.25 -4.11 2.24
N MET A 60 -2.99 -3.51 3.19
CA MET A 60 -3.60 -4.23 4.30
C MET A 60 -4.62 -5.26 3.79
N PHE A 61 -5.46 -4.88 2.82
CA PHE A 61 -6.44 -5.77 2.21
C PHE A 61 -5.77 -6.97 1.53
N PHE A 62 -4.72 -6.73 0.74
CA PHE A 62 -3.95 -7.82 0.11
C PHE A 62 -3.21 -8.71 1.12
N SER A 63 -2.64 -8.14 2.17
CA SER A 63 -2.01 -8.92 3.24
C SER A 63 -3.01 -9.81 3.99
N ILE A 64 -4.22 -9.32 4.24
CA ILE A 64 -5.30 -10.12 4.85
C ILE A 64 -5.72 -11.25 3.92
N ILE A 65 -5.96 -10.97 2.63
CA ILE A 65 -6.29 -12.00 1.63
C ILE A 65 -5.18 -13.06 1.56
N TYR A 66 -3.92 -12.63 1.56
CA TYR A 66 -2.79 -13.55 1.58
C TYR A 66 -2.81 -14.44 2.82
N SER A 67 -3.05 -13.88 4.01
CA SER A 67 -3.17 -14.68 5.23
C SER A 67 -4.34 -15.67 5.20
N LEU A 68 -5.47 -15.32 4.57
CA LEU A 68 -6.63 -16.21 4.43
C LEU A 68 -6.41 -17.30 3.39
N LYS A 69 -5.71 -17.01 2.28
CA LYS A 69 -5.42 -17.99 1.22
C LYS A 69 -4.34 -19.00 1.64
N VAL A 70 -3.44 -18.60 2.53
CA VAL A 70 -2.35 -19.45 3.03
C VAL A 70 -2.83 -20.32 4.21
N PHE A 71 -4.04 -20.10 4.73
CA PHE A 71 -4.68 -20.92 5.77
C PHE A 71 -5.49 -22.09 5.19
#